data_AF-A0A831SH06-F1
#
_entry.id   AF-A0A831SH06-F1
#
_cell.length_a   1.000
_cell.length_b   1.000
_cell.length_c   1.000
_cell.angle_alpha   90.00
_cell.angle_beta   90.00
_cell.angle_gamma   90.00
#
_symmetry.space_group_name_H-M   'P 1'
#
loop_
_entity.id
_entity.type
_entity.pdbx_description
1 polymer ?
#
loop_
_entity_poly.entity_id
_entity_poly.type
_entity_poly.pdbx_seq_one_letter_code
_entity_poly.pdbx_strand_id
1 'polypeptide(L)'
;RITSRLVEPDSIEKIFQIDDHIGCATSGLVADARVLVDRARVDAQINEITYNQKIEVKTLVKRLCDFKQTYTQYGGVRPFGTALLIAGVDETGPRLFSTDPSGAMIEYKATSEGAGRNGVIAFFEKYYREDLNLEDAIIVGIKALASGTEEELNPDAVEIGLVDKTQKFRKLSQEETKEYIKKALGGM
;
A
#
# COMPACT_ATOMS: atom_id res chain seq x y z
N ARG A 1 2.48 0.03 14.21
CA ARG A 1 2.86 -0.24 15.61
C ARG A 1 2.98 1.09 16.34
N ILE A 2 2.32 1.23 17.48
CA ILE A 2 2.39 2.40 18.35
C ILE A 2 3.26 2.01 19.54
N THR A 3 4.40 2.67 19.73
CA THR A 3 5.43 2.27 20.71
C THR A 3 5.24 2.92 22.08
N SER A 4 4.41 3.95 22.17
CA SER A 4 4.18 4.71 23.40
C SER A 4 2.77 5.29 23.40
N ARG A 5 2.15 5.35 24.59
CA ARG A 5 0.85 6.00 24.82
C ARG A 5 0.87 7.52 24.57
N LEU A 6 2.05 8.11 24.45
CA LEU A 6 2.24 9.53 24.20
C LEU A 6 2.15 9.88 22.71
N VAL A 7 2.14 8.86 21.85
CA VAL A 7 2.03 9.03 20.41
C VAL A 7 0.56 9.19 20.07
N GLU A 8 0.23 10.26 19.36
CA GLU A 8 -1.09 10.46 18.75
C GLU A 8 -1.25 9.49 17.58
N PRO A 9 -2.09 8.44 17.68
CA PRO A 9 -2.20 7.42 16.64
C PRO A 9 -2.60 7.99 15.28
N ASP A 10 -3.51 8.97 15.29
CA ASP A 10 -4.03 9.61 14.08
C ASP A 10 -2.96 10.40 13.30
N SER A 11 -1.83 10.70 13.94
CA SER A 11 -0.69 11.35 13.29
C SER A 11 0.23 10.39 12.51
N ILE A 12 0.08 9.07 12.71
CA ILE A 12 0.89 8.07 12.02
C ILE A 12 0.10 7.50 10.84
N GLU A 13 0.34 8.08 9.67
CA GLU A 13 -0.22 7.55 8.43
C GLU A 13 0.73 6.50 7.81
N LYS A 14 0.19 5.33 7.45
CA LYS A 14 0.89 4.26 6.71
C LYS A 14 0.29 4.04 5.33
N ILE A 15 -0.98 4.40 5.15
CA ILE A 15 -1.69 4.35 3.88
C ILE A 15 -1.97 5.77 3.41
N PHE A 16 -1.46 6.11 2.23
CA PHE A 16 -1.55 7.42 1.61
C PHE A 16 -2.43 7.37 0.37
N GLN A 17 -3.29 8.38 0.21
CA GLN A 17 -3.93 8.65 -1.07
C GLN A 17 -2.95 9.37 -2.00
N ILE A 18 -2.81 8.89 -3.23
CA ILE A 18 -1.98 9.51 -4.27
C ILE A 18 -2.85 10.30 -5.27
N ASP A 19 -3.96 9.72 -5.69
CA ASP A 19 -4.97 10.32 -6.56
C ASP A 19 -6.35 9.77 -6.16
N ASP A 20 -7.42 10.21 -6.81
CA ASP A 20 -8.78 9.75 -6.54
C ASP A 20 -8.91 8.22 -6.68
N HIS A 21 -8.14 7.60 -7.56
CA HIS A 21 -8.21 6.18 -7.90
C HIS A 21 -6.96 5.37 -7.48
N ILE A 22 -6.02 5.98 -6.72
CA ILE A 22 -4.74 5.36 -6.36
C ILE A 22 -4.40 5.59 -4.89
N GLY A 23 -4.09 4.49 -4.19
CA GLY A 23 -3.54 4.46 -2.85
C GLY A 23 -2.15 3.83 -2.78
N CYS A 24 -1.42 4.14 -1.71
CA CYS A 24 -0.06 3.64 -1.48
C CYS A 24 0.15 3.27 -0.01
N ALA A 25 0.71 2.08 0.25
CA ALA A 25 1.28 1.71 1.54
C ALA A 25 2.82 1.73 1.48
N THR A 26 3.47 1.98 2.61
CA THR A 26 4.93 2.21 2.66
C THR A 26 5.63 1.31 3.67
N SER A 27 6.84 0.86 3.34
CA SER A 27 7.68 0.03 4.22
C SER A 27 9.15 0.43 4.12
N GLY A 28 9.80 0.67 5.26
CA GLY A 28 11.18 1.17 5.33
C GLY A 28 11.27 2.57 5.96
N LEU A 29 12.21 3.39 5.47
CA LEU A 29 12.46 4.73 5.99
C LEU A 29 11.27 5.67 5.72
N VAL A 30 10.56 6.06 6.78
CA VAL A 30 9.34 6.89 6.69
C VAL A 30 9.60 8.25 6.03
N ALA A 31 10.77 8.86 6.27
CA ALA A 31 11.12 10.13 5.66
C ALA A 31 11.25 10.02 4.13
N ASP A 32 11.91 8.97 3.66
CA ASP A 32 12.06 8.68 2.23
C ASP A 32 10.70 8.38 1.59
N ALA A 33 9.85 7.61 2.29
CA ALA A 33 8.53 7.25 1.81
C ALA A 33 7.64 8.49 1.57
N ARG A 34 7.67 9.49 2.47
CA ARG A 34 6.92 10.74 2.27
C ARG A 34 7.33 11.49 1.01
N VAL A 35 8.64 11.58 0.74
CA VAL A 35 9.15 12.23 -0.48
C VAL A 35 8.65 11.50 -1.73
N LEU A 36 8.62 10.17 -1.72
CA LEU A 36 8.12 9.39 -2.85
C LEU A 36 6.61 9.49 -3.03
N VAL A 37 5.84 9.55 -1.94
CA VAL A 37 4.39 9.76 -1.96
C VAL A 37 4.06 11.12 -2.58
N ASP A 38 4.74 12.18 -2.13
CA ASP A 38 4.53 13.53 -2.69
C ASP A 38 4.98 13.62 -4.14
N ARG A 39 6.08 12.96 -4.49
CA ARG A 39 6.51 12.84 -5.89
C ARG A 39 5.44 12.17 -6.75
N ALA A 40 4.86 11.07 -6.28
CA ALA A 40 3.80 10.36 -7.00
C ALA A 40 2.54 11.22 -7.16
N ARG A 41 2.15 11.99 -6.15
CA ARG A 41 1.04 12.97 -6.24
C ARG A 41 1.31 14.01 -7.32
N VAL A 42 2.51 14.58 -7.34
CA VAL A 42 2.91 15.56 -8.37
C VAL A 42 2.87 14.92 -9.77
N ASP A 43 3.42 13.72 -9.93
CA ASP A 43 3.43 13.03 -11.23
C ASP A 43 2.01 12.67 -11.72
N ALA A 44 1.08 12.36 -10.82
CA ALA A 44 -0.34 12.15 -11.13
C ALA A 44 -1.01 13.44 -11.63
N GLN A 45 -0.84 14.54 -10.89
CA GLN A 45 -1.40 15.85 -11.26
C GLN A 45 -0.81 16.39 -12.57
N ILE A 46 0.48 16.20 -12.81
CA ILE A 46 1.12 16.56 -14.09
C ILE A 46 0.47 15.80 -15.25
N ASN A 47 0.16 14.51 -15.06
CA ASN A 47 -0.50 13.72 -16.10
C ASN A 47 -1.88 14.27 -16.42
N GLU A 48 -2.67 14.57 -15.40
CA GLU A 48 -4.01 15.14 -15.54
C GLU A 48 -3.96 16.49 -16.26
N ILE A 49 -3.05 17.38 -15.90
CA ILE A 49 -2.88 18.69 -16.57
C ILE A 49 -2.42 18.53 -18.03
N THR A 50 -1.49 17.61 -18.30
CA THR A 50 -0.87 17.46 -19.62
C THR A 50 -1.79 16.78 -20.63
N TYR A 51 -2.49 15.72 -20.19
CA TYR A 51 -3.27 14.85 -21.07
C TYR A 51 -4.77 14.98 -20.85
N ASN A 52 -5.22 15.78 -19.87
CA ASN A 52 -6.61 15.89 -19.45
C ASN A 52 -7.23 14.52 -19.09
N GLN A 53 -6.42 13.63 -18.50
CA GLN A 53 -6.76 12.26 -18.15
C GLN A 53 -6.03 11.82 -16.88
N LYS A 54 -6.73 11.04 -16.05
CA LYS A 54 -6.15 10.39 -14.87
C LYS A 54 -5.00 9.46 -15.28
N ILE A 55 -3.95 9.43 -14.48
CA ILE A 55 -2.76 8.60 -14.77
C ILE A 55 -3.10 7.11 -14.57
N GLU A 56 -2.67 6.26 -15.50
CA GLU A 56 -2.74 4.81 -15.28
C GLU A 56 -1.83 4.40 -14.12
N VAL A 57 -2.25 3.40 -13.33
CA VAL A 57 -1.50 2.93 -12.14
C VAL A 57 -0.10 2.48 -12.55
N LYS A 58 0.00 1.68 -13.62
CA LYS A 58 1.28 1.18 -14.14
C LYS A 58 2.20 2.32 -14.58
N THR A 59 1.65 3.35 -15.20
CA THR A 59 2.41 4.51 -15.69
C THR A 59 2.97 5.33 -14.54
N LEU A 60 2.16 5.57 -13.51
CA LEU A 60 2.61 6.23 -12.27
C LEU A 60 3.75 5.45 -11.61
N VAL A 61 3.56 4.14 -11.40
CA VAL A 61 4.56 3.29 -10.74
C VAL A 61 5.86 3.28 -11.54
N LYS A 62 5.80 3.19 -12.87
CA LYS A 62 6.98 3.24 -13.74
C LYS A 62 7.75 4.55 -13.56
N ARG A 63 7.08 5.71 -13.60
CA ARG A 63 7.74 7.02 -13.39
C ARG A 63 8.42 7.10 -12.03
N LEU A 64 7.76 6.62 -10.99
CA LEU A 64 8.31 6.62 -9.64
C LEU A 64 9.52 5.69 -9.51
N CYS A 65 9.47 4.52 -10.15
CA CYS A 65 10.56 3.56 -10.20
C CYS A 65 11.77 4.09 -10.99
N ASP A 66 11.53 4.73 -12.14
CA ASP A 66 12.56 5.43 -12.91
C ASP A 66 13.23 6.52 -12.03
N PHE A 67 12.44 7.28 -11.25
CA PHE A 67 12.96 8.25 -10.29
C PHE A 67 13.77 7.62 -9.14
N LYS A 68 13.30 6.50 -8.55
CA LYS A 68 14.08 5.78 -7.52
C LYS A 68 15.42 5.31 -8.09
N GLN A 69 15.40 4.81 -9.31
CA GLN A 69 16.57 4.25 -9.99
C GLN A 69 17.66 5.31 -10.19
N THR A 70 17.32 6.58 -10.48
CA THR A 70 18.34 7.63 -10.63
C THR A 70 19.18 7.78 -9.35
N TYR A 71 18.59 7.58 -8.17
CA TYR A 71 19.30 7.63 -6.88
C TYR A 71 20.20 6.41 -6.60
N THR A 72 20.25 5.45 -7.52
CA THR A 72 21.14 4.28 -7.46
C THR A 72 22.36 4.40 -8.37
N GLN A 73 22.33 5.33 -9.35
CA GLN A 73 23.36 5.44 -10.39
C GLN A 73 24.28 6.64 -10.22
N TYR A 74 23.80 7.74 -9.62
CA TYR A 74 24.59 8.95 -9.46
C TYR A 74 25.35 8.98 -8.13
N GLY A 75 26.61 9.42 -8.16
CA GLY A 75 27.39 9.71 -6.96
C GLY A 75 26.86 10.94 -6.22
N GLY A 76 27.10 11.01 -4.90
CA GLY A 76 26.64 12.14 -4.07
C GLY A 76 25.18 12.05 -3.62
N VAL A 77 24.46 11.00 -4.00
CA VAL A 77 23.13 10.66 -3.48
C VAL A 77 23.14 9.24 -2.91
N ARG A 78 22.09 8.89 -2.16
CA ARG A 78 21.85 7.52 -1.69
C ARG A 78 20.51 7.01 -2.22
N PRO A 79 20.34 5.69 -2.43
CA PRO A 79 19.05 5.11 -2.74
C PRO A 79 17.99 5.41 -1.67
N PHE A 80 16.72 5.40 -2.08
CA PHE A 80 15.60 5.47 -1.16
C PHE A 80 15.48 4.17 -0.37
N GLY A 81 15.53 4.24 0.95
CA GLY A 81 15.45 3.09 1.85
C GLY A 81 14.02 2.60 2.09
N THR A 82 13.17 2.60 1.06
CA THR A 82 11.76 2.23 1.19
C THR A 82 11.20 1.51 -0.04
N ALA A 83 10.38 0.51 0.24
CA ALA A 83 9.49 -0.13 -0.70
C ALA A 83 8.08 0.47 -0.58
N LEU A 84 7.38 0.53 -1.70
CA LEU A 84 5.99 1.02 -1.77
C LEU A 84 5.11 -0.06 -2.36
N LEU A 85 3.93 -0.25 -1.78
CA LEU A 85 2.83 -0.99 -2.38
C LEU A 85 1.83 0.02 -2.94
N ILE A 86 1.68 0.06 -4.25
CA ILE A 86 0.79 1.00 -4.94
C ILE A 86 -0.36 0.19 -5.52
N ALA A 87 -1.57 0.53 -5.10
CA ALA A 87 -2.80 -0.11 -5.53
C ALA A 87 -3.73 0.94 -6.14
N GLY A 88 -4.41 0.59 -7.22
CA GLY A 88 -5.34 1.49 -7.89
C GLY A 88 -6.30 0.73 -8.79
N VAL A 89 -7.34 1.43 -9.23
CA VAL A 89 -8.24 0.93 -10.28
C VAL A 89 -8.26 1.96 -11.39
N ASP A 90 -7.84 1.56 -12.58
CA ASP A 90 -7.92 2.37 -13.79
C ASP A 90 -8.77 1.65 -14.85
N GLU A 91 -8.81 2.17 -16.08
CA GLU A 91 -9.56 1.58 -17.20
C GLU A 91 -9.12 0.14 -17.54
N THR A 92 -7.91 -0.27 -17.13
CA THR A 92 -7.41 -1.64 -17.32
C THR A 92 -7.82 -2.59 -16.19
N GLY A 93 -8.47 -2.07 -15.14
CA GLY A 93 -8.94 -2.82 -13.98
C GLY A 93 -8.11 -2.58 -12.72
N PRO A 94 -8.33 -3.39 -11.66
CA PRO A 94 -7.58 -3.31 -10.42
C PRO A 94 -6.12 -3.74 -10.61
N ARG A 95 -5.19 -2.93 -10.12
CA ARG A 95 -3.74 -3.17 -10.23
C ARG A 95 -3.07 -3.03 -8.86
N LEU A 96 -2.08 -3.88 -8.60
CA LEU A 96 -1.26 -3.81 -7.39
C LEU A 96 0.21 -4.00 -7.78
N PHE A 97 1.04 -3.02 -7.43
CA PHE A 97 2.48 -3.06 -7.69
C PHE A 97 3.27 -2.95 -6.39
N SER A 98 4.37 -3.70 -6.31
CA SER A 98 5.45 -3.42 -5.35
C SER A 98 6.62 -2.75 -6.05
N THR A 99 7.24 -1.80 -5.35
CA THR A 99 8.48 -1.13 -5.79
C THR A 99 9.64 -1.46 -4.86
N ASP A 100 10.83 -1.63 -5.44
CA ASP A 100 12.06 -1.93 -4.71
C ASP A 100 12.97 -0.69 -4.63
N PRO A 101 13.80 -0.50 -3.59
CA PRO A 101 14.83 0.55 -3.52
C PRO A 101 15.71 0.70 -4.77
N SER A 102 15.95 -0.39 -5.52
CA SER A 102 16.69 -0.36 -6.79
C SER A 102 15.97 0.36 -7.94
N GLY A 103 14.67 0.61 -7.79
CA GLY A 103 13.79 1.07 -8.86
C GLY A 103 13.11 -0.06 -9.64
N ALA A 104 13.29 -1.32 -9.27
CA ALA A 104 12.48 -2.41 -9.84
C ALA A 104 10.99 -2.25 -9.44
N MET A 105 10.09 -2.64 -10.35
CA MET A 105 8.65 -2.76 -10.08
C MET A 105 8.17 -4.15 -10.46
N ILE A 106 7.26 -4.72 -9.66
CA ILE A 106 6.65 -6.02 -9.93
C ILE A 106 5.15 -5.92 -9.63
N GLU A 107 4.33 -6.48 -10.51
CA GLU A 107 2.88 -6.54 -10.37
C GLU A 107 2.45 -7.83 -9.65
N TYR A 108 1.47 -7.73 -8.75
CA TYR A 108 1.01 -8.86 -7.93
C TYR A 108 -0.52 -8.93 -7.86
N LYS A 109 -1.03 -10.14 -7.60
CA LYS A 109 -2.43 -10.37 -7.21
C LYS A 109 -2.67 -10.12 -5.73
N ALA A 110 -1.71 -10.55 -4.90
CA ALA A 110 -1.63 -10.29 -3.46
C ALA A 110 -0.15 -10.32 -3.07
N THR A 111 0.28 -9.38 -2.22
CA THR A 111 1.68 -9.29 -1.77
C THR A 111 1.78 -8.47 -0.49
N SER A 112 2.97 -8.37 0.08
CA SER A 112 3.22 -7.63 1.33
C SER A 112 4.66 -7.17 1.44
N GLU A 113 4.91 -5.99 1.99
CA GLU A 113 6.27 -5.52 2.26
C GLU A 113 6.52 -5.36 3.76
N GLY A 114 7.79 -5.42 4.17
CA GLY A 114 8.21 -5.30 5.56
C GLY A 114 8.53 -6.64 6.25
N ALA A 115 8.76 -6.58 7.55
CA ALA A 115 9.33 -7.68 8.33
C ALA A 115 8.51 -8.98 8.28
N GLY A 116 7.17 -8.87 8.20
CA GLY A 116 6.26 -10.01 8.17
C GLY A 116 6.08 -10.67 6.79
N ARG A 117 6.79 -10.21 5.75
CA ARG A 117 6.51 -10.60 4.35
C ARG A 117 6.44 -12.11 4.15
N ASN A 118 7.39 -12.87 4.66
CA ASN A 118 7.45 -14.32 4.39
C ASN A 118 6.21 -15.06 4.92
N GLY A 119 5.74 -14.72 6.13
CA GLY A 119 4.53 -15.31 6.71
C GLY A 119 3.28 -14.92 5.93
N VAL A 120 3.17 -13.64 5.55
CA VAL A 120 2.04 -13.12 4.76
C VAL A 120 1.98 -13.76 3.37
N ILE A 121 3.12 -13.89 2.68
CA ILE A 121 3.18 -14.54 1.36
C ILE A 121 2.78 -16.01 1.46
N ALA A 122 3.31 -16.76 2.44
CA ALA A 122 2.93 -18.15 2.65
C ALA A 122 1.42 -18.31 2.94
N PHE A 123 0.82 -17.35 3.65
CA PHE A 123 -0.62 -17.30 3.84
C PHE A 123 -1.38 -17.04 2.53
N PHE A 124 -0.97 -16.04 1.74
CA PHE A 124 -1.61 -15.75 0.47
C PHE A 124 -1.50 -16.92 -0.52
N GLU A 125 -0.36 -17.60 -0.60
CA GLU A 125 -0.20 -18.80 -1.43
C GLU A 125 -1.22 -19.90 -1.13
N LYS A 126 -1.68 -20.00 0.12
CA LYS A 126 -2.64 -21.02 0.56
C LYS A 126 -4.10 -20.57 0.46
N TYR A 127 -4.39 -19.30 0.72
CA TYR A 127 -5.77 -18.83 0.95
C TYR A 127 -6.28 -17.79 -0.04
N TYR A 128 -5.40 -17.18 -0.86
CA TYR A 128 -5.84 -16.28 -1.91
C TYR A 128 -6.62 -17.03 -3.01
N ARG A 129 -7.66 -16.40 -3.54
CA ARG A 129 -8.38 -16.85 -4.73
C ARG A 129 -8.66 -15.64 -5.64
N GLU A 130 -8.76 -15.89 -6.94
CA GLU A 130 -9.02 -14.82 -7.92
C GLU A 130 -10.45 -14.29 -7.83
N ASP A 131 -11.38 -15.08 -7.31
CA ASP A 131 -12.81 -14.80 -7.26
C ASP A 131 -13.29 -14.16 -5.94
N LEU A 132 -12.36 -13.68 -5.10
CA LEU A 132 -12.71 -13.00 -3.86
C LEU A 132 -13.48 -11.72 -4.16
N ASN A 133 -14.63 -11.55 -3.47
CA ASN A 133 -15.28 -10.25 -3.43
C ASN A 133 -14.50 -9.30 -2.50
N LEU A 134 -14.86 -8.01 -2.50
CA LEU A 134 -14.15 -6.98 -1.74
C LEU A 134 -14.09 -7.28 -0.24
N GLU A 135 -15.19 -7.76 0.35
CA GLU A 135 -15.25 -8.07 1.77
C GLU A 135 -14.36 -9.27 2.12
N ASP A 136 -14.42 -10.34 1.32
CA ASP A 136 -13.56 -11.51 1.51
C ASP A 136 -12.08 -11.15 1.34
N ALA A 137 -11.75 -10.25 0.40
CA ALA A 137 -10.39 -9.75 0.21
C ALA A 137 -9.87 -8.99 1.43
N ILE A 138 -10.72 -8.16 2.07
CA ILE A 138 -10.37 -7.47 3.33
C ILE A 138 -10.10 -8.49 4.43
N ILE A 139 -10.99 -9.48 4.59
CA ILE A 139 -10.84 -10.52 5.63
C ILE A 139 -9.56 -11.34 5.40
N VAL A 140 -9.29 -11.77 4.17
CA VAL A 140 -8.07 -12.49 3.80
C VAL A 140 -6.84 -11.64 4.06
N GLY A 141 -6.88 -10.34 3.72
CA GLY A 141 -5.79 -9.40 4.00
C GLY A 141 -5.49 -9.24 5.49
N ILE A 142 -6.51 -9.12 6.34
CA ILE A 142 -6.34 -9.02 7.80
C ILE A 142 -5.77 -10.32 8.38
N LYS A 143 -6.27 -11.48 7.96
CA LYS A 143 -5.74 -12.78 8.40
C LYS A 143 -4.29 -12.97 7.95
N ALA A 144 -3.96 -12.54 6.74
CA ALA A 144 -2.59 -12.58 6.23
C ALA A 144 -1.69 -11.67 7.08
N LEU A 145 -2.13 -10.44 7.37
CA LEU A 145 -1.40 -9.52 8.25
C LEU A 145 -1.15 -10.13 9.63
N ALA A 146 -2.15 -10.79 10.22
CA ALA A 146 -2.02 -11.49 11.49
C ALA A 146 -1.01 -12.66 11.43
N SER A 147 -0.97 -13.42 10.33
CA SER A 147 0.04 -14.48 10.14
C SER A 147 1.47 -13.97 9.95
N GLY A 148 1.64 -12.68 9.63
CA GLY A 148 2.94 -12.03 9.44
C GLY A 148 3.58 -11.53 10.73
N THR A 149 2.91 -11.66 11.88
CA THR A 149 3.37 -11.15 13.17
C THR A 149 3.15 -12.20 14.26
N GLU A 150 4.05 -12.28 15.23
CA GLU A 150 3.89 -13.13 16.42
C GLU A 150 3.00 -12.45 17.48
N GLU A 151 2.92 -11.12 17.45
CA GLU A 151 2.08 -10.31 18.33
C GLU A 151 0.64 -10.22 17.80
N GLU A 152 -0.34 -10.18 18.70
CA GLU A 152 -1.72 -9.86 18.34
C GLU A 152 -1.81 -8.49 17.66
N LEU A 153 -2.69 -8.39 16.66
CA LEU A 153 -2.92 -7.12 15.98
C LEU A 153 -3.60 -6.14 16.94
N ASN A 154 -2.92 -5.03 17.25
CA ASN A 154 -3.54 -3.88 17.88
C ASN A 154 -4.48 -3.20 16.86
N PRO A 155 -5.81 -3.23 17.05
CA PRO A 155 -6.75 -2.66 16.08
C PRO A 155 -6.56 -1.15 15.87
N ASP A 156 -6.12 -0.42 16.90
CA ASP A 156 -5.88 1.03 16.81
C ASP A 156 -4.65 1.37 15.95
N ALA A 157 -3.79 0.39 15.67
CA ALA A 157 -2.56 0.57 14.90
C ALA A 157 -2.65 0.03 13.46
N VAL A 158 -3.82 -0.47 13.05
CA VAL A 158 -4.08 -0.99 11.71
C VAL A 158 -4.82 0.07 10.90
N GLU A 159 -4.38 0.28 9.67
CA GLU A 159 -5.07 1.11 8.69
C GLU A 159 -5.45 0.24 7.49
N ILE A 160 -6.61 0.52 6.88
CA ILE A 160 -7.07 -0.16 5.68
C ILE A 160 -7.50 0.89 4.65
N GLY A 161 -6.92 0.84 3.47
CA GLY A 161 -7.30 1.63 2.31
C GLY A 161 -7.86 0.72 1.23
N LEU A 162 -8.91 1.17 0.56
CA LEU A 162 -9.55 0.43 -0.51
C LEU A 162 -9.88 1.34 -1.69
N VAL A 163 -9.88 0.75 -2.86
CA VAL A 163 -10.33 1.36 -4.10
C VAL A 163 -11.13 0.30 -4.85
N ASP A 164 -12.33 0.67 -5.27
CA ASP A 164 -13.23 -0.23 -5.99
C ASP A 164 -13.39 0.21 -7.46
N LYS A 165 -14.31 -0.45 -8.17
CA LYS A 165 -14.58 -0.16 -9.58
C LYS A 165 -15.17 1.24 -9.82
N THR A 166 -15.55 1.98 -8.77
CA THR A 166 -15.95 3.38 -8.89
C THR A 166 -14.75 4.32 -9.02
N GLN A 167 -13.52 3.78 -9.00
CA GLN A 167 -12.26 4.53 -9.07
C GLN A 167 -12.14 5.57 -7.95
N LYS A 168 -12.69 5.25 -6.77
CA LYS A 168 -12.61 6.08 -5.57
C LYS A 168 -11.87 5.36 -4.47
N PHE A 169 -10.69 5.87 -4.16
CA PHE A 169 -9.91 5.50 -3.01
C PHE A 169 -10.57 6.05 -1.75
N ARG A 170 -10.74 5.19 -0.75
CA ARG A 170 -11.13 5.59 0.60
C ARG A 170 -10.30 4.85 1.64
N LYS A 171 -9.97 5.54 2.72
CA LYS A 171 -9.50 4.91 3.96
C LYS A 171 -10.70 4.55 4.81
N LEU A 172 -10.71 3.33 5.35
CA LEU A 172 -11.71 2.94 6.34
C LEU A 172 -11.54 3.76 7.61
N SER A 173 -12.65 4.05 8.27
CA SER A 173 -12.59 4.63 9.62
C SER A 173 -11.99 3.62 10.62
N GLN A 174 -11.57 4.11 11.78
CA GLN A 174 -11.14 3.24 12.87
C GLN A 174 -12.25 2.29 13.34
N GLU A 175 -13.50 2.73 13.29
CA GLU A 175 -14.67 1.91 13.64
C GLU A 175 -14.86 0.77 12.62
N GLU A 176 -14.89 1.09 11.33
CA GLU A 176 -15.00 0.09 10.25
C GLU A 176 -13.83 -0.91 10.32
N THR A 177 -12.61 -0.41 10.55
CA THR A 177 -11.41 -1.26 10.67
C THR A 177 -11.53 -2.25 11.82
N LYS A 178 -11.99 -1.80 12.99
CA LYS A 178 -12.22 -2.67 14.16
C LYS A 178 -13.30 -3.72 13.91
N GLU A 179 -14.37 -3.37 13.21
CA GLU A 179 -15.42 -4.31 12.82
C GLU A 179 -14.88 -5.42 11.91
N TYR A 180 -14.09 -5.07 10.88
CA TYR A 180 -13.46 -6.05 10.01
C TYR A 180 -12.44 -6.93 10.73
N ILE A 181 -11.64 -6.36 11.65
CA ILE A 181 -10.70 -7.13 12.46
C ILE A 181 -11.45 -8.13 13.34
N LYS A 182 -12.53 -7.70 14.00
CA LYS A 182 -13.38 -8.58 14.80
C LYS A 182 -14.01 -9.68 13.95
N LYS A 183 -14.49 -9.36 12.74
CA LYS A 183 -15.06 -10.35 11.81
C LYS A 183 -14.01 -11.35 11.32
N ALA A 184 -12.77 -10.91 11.09
CA ALA A 184 -11.69 -11.74 10.59
C ALA A 184 -11.07 -12.66 11.65
N LEU A 185 -10.91 -12.16 12.89
CA LEU A 185 -10.16 -12.84 13.96
C LEU A 185 -11.03 -13.31 15.14
N GLY A 186 -12.19 -12.70 15.37
CA GLY A 186 -13.09 -13.01 16.50
C GLY A 186 -13.93 -14.28 16.35
N GLY A 187 -13.66 -15.09 15.32
CA GLY A 187 -14.24 -16.42 15.11
C GLY A 187 -13.29 -17.57 15.44
N MET A 188 -12.22 -17.32 16.21
CA MET A 188 -11.36 -18.33 16.83
C MET A 188 -11.68 -18.46 18.32
#